data_AF-A0A2T2P711-F1
#
_entry.id   AF-A0A2T2P711-F1
#
_cell.length_a   1.000
_cell.length_b   1.000
_cell.length_c   1.000
_cell.angle_alpha   90.00
_cell.angle_beta   90.00
_cell.angle_gamma   90.00
#
_symmetry.space_group_name_H-M   'P 1'
#
loop_
_entity.id
_entity.type
_entity.pdbx_description
1 polymer ?
#
loop_
_entity_poly.entity_id
_entity_poly.type
_entity_poly.pdbx_seq_one_letter_code
_entity_poly.pdbx_strand_id
1 'polypeptide(L)'
;YFLLPRTHPAPFSGTLEASLDAILEFNKKVRGIQKILIVMMRPPSFDTNWPVLLGEVRTTYGDGIAHAFFQELLFLVLRTLFPEQIMENRRLMLDMFTTRGNMASHMVLRYDMLRMWKMSRKSAEQWEVLVFRPDVIPQAPLQPSGPPEPPPDPTHPDRRPLMLNIWPTILMPLVGNPTRNLLGQMKHHCTRLDDMLLLTDEEVAGWPVTGLLVRLSMVLLEWQALVRNNEMMSDLQANNWEEMVPAAAENAYIGD
;
A
#
# COMPACT_ATOMS: atom_id res chain seq x y z
N TYR A 1 0.42 -16.25 5.90
CA TYR A 1 -0.26 -15.15 5.17
C TYR A 1 -0.04 -15.25 3.67
N PHE A 2 1.19 -15.21 3.15
CA PHE A 2 1.46 -15.34 1.70
C PHE A 2 1.07 -16.68 1.06
N LEU A 3 0.90 -17.73 1.87
CA LEU A 3 0.49 -19.07 1.42
C LEU A 3 -1.04 -19.27 1.42
N LEU A 4 -1.81 -18.29 1.92
CA LEU A 4 -3.27 -18.38 1.88
C LEU A 4 -3.78 -18.18 0.45
N PRO A 5 -4.89 -18.81 0.06
CA PRO A 5 -5.48 -18.58 -1.24
C PRO A 5 -5.91 -17.11 -1.37
N ARG A 6 -5.78 -16.54 -2.57
CA ARG A 6 -6.31 -15.21 -2.87
C ARG A 6 -7.84 -15.18 -2.78
N THR A 7 -8.41 -14.03 -2.47
CA THR A 7 -9.84 -13.80 -2.68
C THR A 7 -10.08 -13.41 -4.14
N HIS A 8 -11.09 -14.02 -4.77
CA HIS A 8 -11.46 -13.73 -6.15
C HIS A 8 -12.99 -13.67 -6.31
N PRO A 9 -13.57 -12.57 -6.85
CA PRO A 9 -12.87 -11.35 -7.26
C PRO A 9 -12.22 -10.63 -6.07
N ALA A 10 -11.15 -9.87 -6.33
CA ALA A 10 -10.55 -9.04 -5.28
C ALA A 10 -11.58 -7.98 -4.85
N PRO A 11 -11.71 -7.68 -3.54
CA PRO A 11 -12.70 -6.72 -3.05
C PRO A 11 -12.25 -5.26 -3.21
N PHE A 12 -11.18 -5.01 -3.98
CA PHE A 12 -10.59 -3.70 -4.23
C PHE A 12 -10.62 -3.44 -5.73
N SER A 13 -10.91 -2.20 -6.11
CA SER A 13 -10.98 -1.82 -7.53
C SER A 13 -9.60 -1.60 -8.14
N GLY A 14 -8.62 -1.27 -7.32
CA GLY A 14 -7.26 -0.93 -7.71
C GLY A 14 -7.15 0.44 -8.37
N THR A 15 -7.82 1.48 -7.82
CA THR A 15 -7.77 2.84 -8.36
C THR A 15 -7.69 3.94 -7.30
N LEU A 16 -7.14 5.09 -7.68
CA LEU A 16 -7.13 6.30 -6.87
C LEU A 16 -8.54 6.82 -6.60
N GLU A 17 -9.45 6.74 -7.58
CA GLU A 17 -10.84 7.18 -7.40
C GLU A 17 -11.54 6.38 -6.30
N ALA A 18 -11.37 5.06 -6.26
CA ALA A 18 -11.92 4.23 -5.18
C ALA A 18 -11.36 4.62 -3.80
N SER A 19 -10.08 5.02 -3.75
CA SER A 19 -9.46 5.54 -2.52
C SER A 19 -10.07 6.88 -2.09
N LEU A 20 -10.29 7.80 -3.03
CA LEU A 20 -10.90 9.10 -2.78
C LEU A 20 -12.38 8.98 -2.39
N ASP A 21 -13.13 8.09 -3.03
CA ASP A 21 -14.51 7.79 -2.68
C ASP A 21 -14.61 7.23 -1.27
N ALA A 22 -13.70 6.32 -0.87
CA ALA A 22 -13.64 5.82 0.50
C ALA A 22 -13.35 6.94 1.52
N ILE A 23 -12.46 7.89 1.19
CA ILE A 23 -12.20 9.07 2.04
C ILE A 23 -13.45 9.97 2.14
N LEU A 24 -14.17 10.16 1.04
CA LEU A 24 -15.41 10.95 1.02
C LEU A 24 -16.52 10.28 1.82
N GLU A 25 -16.67 8.96 1.74
CA GLU A 25 -17.61 8.21 2.57
C GLU A 25 -17.26 8.28 4.05
N PHE A 26 -15.97 8.18 4.38
CA PHE A 26 -15.48 8.36 5.74
C PHE A 26 -15.78 9.78 6.29
N ASN A 27 -15.59 10.82 5.46
CA ASN A 27 -15.91 12.20 5.81
C ASN A 27 -17.38 12.42 6.17
N LYS A 28 -18.30 11.69 5.54
CA LYS A 28 -19.73 11.78 5.85
C LYS A 28 -20.05 11.30 7.27
N LYS A 29 -19.22 10.41 7.82
CA LYS A 29 -19.44 9.73 9.09
C LYS A 29 -18.74 10.41 10.26
N VAL A 30 -17.59 11.04 10.02
CA VAL A 30 -16.76 11.63 11.09
C VAL A 30 -16.71 13.15 10.98
N ARG A 31 -17.15 13.85 12.04
CA ARG A 31 -17.13 15.32 12.13
C ARG A 31 -15.82 15.80 12.77
N GLY A 32 -15.36 16.99 12.40
CA GLY A 32 -14.25 17.68 13.08
C GLY A 32 -12.85 17.40 12.52
N ILE A 33 -12.76 16.59 11.48
CA ILE A 33 -11.51 16.13 10.88
C ILE A 33 -11.35 16.57 9.43
N GLN A 34 -12.21 17.49 8.98
CA GLN A 34 -12.29 17.89 7.57
C GLN A 34 -10.94 18.40 7.05
N LYS A 35 -10.14 19.07 7.89
CA LYS A 35 -8.79 19.52 7.51
C LYS A 35 -7.89 18.36 7.07
N ILE A 36 -7.89 17.26 7.83
CA ILE A 36 -7.09 16.06 7.52
C ILE A 36 -7.57 15.45 6.21
N LEU A 37 -8.88 15.26 6.07
CA LEU A 37 -9.44 14.62 4.87
C LEU A 37 -9.26 15.50 3.63
N ILE A 38 -9.37 16.82 3.74
CA ILE A 38 -9.06 17.76 2.65
C ILE A 38 -7.60 17.62 2.22
N VAL A 39 -6.66 17.44 3.16
CA VAL A 39 -5.25 17.22 2.82
C VAL A 39 -5.06 15.86 2.13
N MET A 40 -5.74 14.81 2.58
CA MET A 40 -5.68 13.49 1.92
C MET A 40 -6.26 13.50 0.50
N MET A 41 -7.26 14.33 0.22
CA MET A 41 -7.87 14.44 -1.11
C MET A 41 -7.09 15.32 -2.09
N ARG A 42 -6.05 16.03 -1.63
CA ARG A 42 -5.18 16.83 -2.49
C ARG A 42 -4.06 15.97 -3.08
N PRO A 43 -3.42 16.41 -4.18
CA PRO A 43 -2.20 15.78 -4.68
C PRO A 43 -1.17 15.61 -3.54
N PRO A 44 -0.54 14.43 -3.41
CA PRO A 44 0.36 14.14 -2.29
C PRO A 44 1.53 15.12 -2.19
N SER A 45 1.84 15.57 -0.96
CA SER A 45 3.00 16.43 -0.68
C SER A 45 3.83 15.89 0.49
N PHE A 46 5.15 15.82 0.31
CA PHE A 46 6.09 15.43 1.38
C PHE A 46 6.25 16.50 2.47
N ASP A 47 5.80 17.72 2.20
CA ASP A 47 5.83 18.82 3.18
C ASP A 47 4.64 18.77 4.15
N THR A 48 3.73 17.79 3.97
CA THR A 48 2.58 17.59 4.84
C THR A 48 3.02 17.22 6.26
N ASN A 49 2.80 18.12 7.22
CA ASN A 49 3.11 17.88 8.62
C ASN A 49 1.98 17.10 9.33
N TRP A 50 1.93 15.79 9.08
CA TRP A 50 0.94 14.89 9.68
C TRP A 50 0.89 14.94 11.22
N PRO A 51 2.03 14.95 11.95
CA PRO A 51 1.99 15.05 13.41
C PRO A 51 1.27 16.29 13.94
N VAL A 52 1.44 17.44 13.28
CA VAL A 52 0.74 18.69 13.66
C VAL A 52 -0.74 18.59 13.35
N LEU A 53 -1.12 18.14 12.16
CA LEU A 53 -2.54 18.01 11.77
C LEU A 53 -3.30 17.05 12.68
N LEU A 54 -2.70 15.90 13.02
CA LEU A 54 -3.28 14.93 13.95
C LEU A 54 -3.25 15.47 15.39
N GLY A 55 -2.18 16.18 15.78
CA GLY A 55 -2.06 16.82 17.09
C GLY A 55 -3.15 17.86 17.36
N GLU A 56 -3.61 18.58 16.34
CA GLU A 56 -4.76 19.50 16.46
C GLU A 56 -6.04 18.77 16.88
N VAL A 57 -6.29 17.55 16.36
CA VAL A 57 -7.45 16.74 16.74
C VAL A 57 -7.37 16.36 18.21
N ARG A 58 -6.20 15.89 18.65
CA ARG A 58 -5.93 15.56 20.06
C ARG A 58 -6.15 16.77 20.97
N THR A 59 -5.63 17.93 20.59
CA THR A 59 -5.75 19.18 21.36
C THR A 59 -7.20 19.66 21.43
N THR A 60 -7.96 19.48 20.34
CA THR A 60 -9.34 19.98 20.22
C THR A 60 -10.36 19.09 20.92
N TYR A 61 -10.22 17.77 20.79
CA TYR A 61 -11.23 16.79 21.21
C TYR A 61 -10.79 15.91 22.40
N GLY A 62 -9.53 16.01 22.83
CA GLY A 62 -8.97 15.21 23.90
C GLY A 62 -8.60 13.79 23.49
N ASP A 63 -7.90 13.09 24.38
CA ASP A 63 -7.22 11.83 24.08
C ASP A 63 -8.18 10.68 23.74
N GLY A 64 -9.35 10.59 24.39
CA GLY A 64 -10.32 9.51 24.14
C GLY A 64 -10.93 9.58 22.73
N ILE A 65 -11.40 10.76 22.32
CA ILE A 65 -11.97 10.97 20.99
C ILE A 65 -10.89 10.85 19.92
N ALA A 66 -9.71 11.44 20.15
CA ALA A 66 -8.60 11.35 19.21
C ALA A 66 -8.12 9.91 19.04
N HIS A 67 -8.09 9.11 20.12
CA HIS A 67 -7.73 7.70 20.05
C HIS A 67 -8.70 6.92 19.16
N ALA A 68 -10.01 7.00 19.42
CA ALA A 68 -11.02 6.34 18.59
C ALA A 68 -10.92 6.79 17.12
N PHE A 69 -10.77 8.09 16.88
CA PHE A 69 -10.61 8.64 15.53
C PHE A 69 -9.36 8.12 14.82
N PHE A 70 -8.20 8.14 15.49
CA PHE A 70 -6.95 7.69 14.89
C PHE A 70 -7.00 6.19 14.56
N GLN A 71 -7.71 5.38 15.35
CA GLN A 71 -7.92 3.96 15.01
C GLN A 71 -8.73 3.83 13.72
N GLU A 72 -9.86 4.54 13.62
CA GLU A 72 -10.69 4.49 12.41
C GLU A 72 -9.94 4.98 11.17
N LEU A 73 -9.20 6.08 11.27
CA LEU A 73 -8.40 6.58 10.17
C LEU A 73 -7.27 5.63 9.81
N LEU A 74 -6.60 5.03 10.80
CA LEU A 74 -5.55 4.04 10.57
C LEU A 74 -6.10 2.85 9.79
N PHE A 75 -7.24 2.30 10.20
CA PHE A 75 -7.83 1.15 9.51
C PHE A 75 -8.45 1.49 8.16
N LEU A 76 -8.95 2.70 7.95
CA LEU A 76 -9.30 3.17 6.60
C LEU A 76 -8.08 3.09 5.68
N VAL A 77 -6.93 3.62 6.13
CA VAL A 77 -5.71 3.63 5.31
C VAL A 77 -5.18 2.22 5.10
N LEU A 78 -5.07 1.40 6.15
CA LEU A 78 -4.50 0.05 6.08
C LEU A 78 -5.40 -0.94 5.36
N ARG A 79 -6.71 -0.94 5.63
CA ARG A 79 -7.61 -1.97 5.10
C ARG A 79 -8.24 -1.59 3.77
N THR A 80 -8.23 -0.32 3.39
CA THR A 80 -8.83 0.16 2.14
C THR A 80 -7.81 0.87 1.26
N LEU A 81 -7.26 1.99 1.71
CA LEU A 81 -6.50 2.87 0.81
C LEU A 81 -5.18 2.26 0.32
N PHE A 82 -4.41 1.61 1.19
CA PHE A 82 -3.19 0.92 0.77
C PHE A 82 -3.48 -0.23 -0.21
N PRO A 83 -4.41 -1.16 0.08
CA PRO A 83 -4.78 -2.19 -0.89
C PRO A 83 -5.17 -1.65 -2.26
N GLU A 84 -6.01 -0.61 -2.32
CA GLU A 84 -6.40 0.05 -3.58
C GLU A 84 -5.16 0.55 -4.33
N GLN A 85 -4.27 1.27 -3.64
CA GLN A 85 -3.08 1.86 -4.25
C GLN A 85 -2.01 0.83 -4.64
N ILE A 86 -1.87 -0.27 -3.89
CA ILE A 86 -0.97 -1.38 -4.24
C ILE A 86 -1.50 -2.10 -5.48
N MET A 87 -2.81 -2.33 -5.57
CA MET A 87 -3.41 -2.97 -6.74
C MET A 87 -3.32 -2.09 -7.99
N GLU A 88 -3.53 -0.78 -7.86
CA GLU A 88 -3.32 0.19 -8.94
C GLU A 88 -1.87 0.14 -9.45
N ASN A 89 -0.91 0.19 -8.53
CA ASN A 89 0.51 0.06 -8.85
C ASN A 89 0.81 -1.23 -9.63
N ARG A 90 0.27 -2.35 -9.15
CA ARG A 90 0.43 -3.68 -9.76
C ARG A 90 -0.16 -3.75 -11.17
N ARG A 91 -1.31 -3.10 -11.38
CA ARG A 91 -1.94 -2.99 -12.71
C ARG A 91 -1.09 -2.16 -13.66
N LEU A 92 -0.64 -0.97 -13.25
CA LEU A 92 0.23 -0.11 -14.06
C LEU A 92 1.52 -0.83 -14.48
N MET A 93 2.14 -1.58 -13.56
CA MET A 93 3.31 -2.41 -13.88
C MET A 93 3.00 -3.51 -14.90
N LEU A 94 1.87 -4.20 -14.74
CA LEU A 94 1.47 -5.23 -15.67
C LEU A 94 1.22 -4.64 -17.06
N ASP A 95 0.48 -3.54 -17.14
CA ASP A 95 0.16 -2.84 -18.39
C ASP A 95 1.44 -2.39 -19.11
N MET A 96 2.41 -1.85 -18.37
CA MET A 96 3.73 -1.49 -18.92
C MET A 96 4.48 -2.71 -19.45
N PHE A 97 4.48 -3.83 -18.72
CA PHE A 97 5.14 -5.06 -19.14
C PHE A 97 4.48 -5.65 -20.40
N THR A 98 3.15 -5.77 -20.42
CA THR A 98 2.41 -6.39 -21.53
C THR A 98 2.48 -5.56 -22.81
N THR A 99 2.44 -4.24 -22.69
CA THR A 99 2.47 -3.34 -23.85
C THR A 99 3.83 -3.33 -24.54
N ARG A 100 4.93 -3.54 -23.79
CA ARG A 100 6.30 -3.37 -24.33
C ARG A 100 7.13 -4.64 -24.44
N GLY A 101 6.62 -5.78 -24.00
CA GLY A 101 6.91 -7.10 -24.55
C GLY A 101 8.35 -7.63 -24.58
N ASN A 102 9.39 -6.92 -24.12
CA ASN A 102 10.77 -7.44 -24.04
C ASN A 102 11.85 -6.48 -23.47
N MET A 103 11.52 -5.52 -22.60
CA MET A 103 12.57 -4.59 -22.14
C MET A 103 13.48 -5.23 -21.08
N ALA A 104 14.77 -5.30 -21.41
CA ALA A 104 15.89 -5.55 -20.50
C ALA A 104 16.02 -4.47 -19.40
N SER A 105 15.18 -3.45 -19.45
CA SER A 105 14.79 -2.67 -18.29
C SER A 105 14.23 -3.64 -17.27
N HIS A 106 15.08 -4.07 -16.34
CA HIS A 106 14.65 -4.53 -15.04
C HIS A 106 13.62 -3.50 -14.55
N MET A 107 12.34 -3.74 -14.80
CA MET A 107 11.23 -3.03 -14.18
C MET A 107 11.20 -3.49 -12.73
N VAL A 108 12.30 -3.25 -12.03
CA VAL A 108 12.40 -3.17 -10.59
C VAL A 108 11.79 -1.82 -10.26
N LEU A 109 10.49 -1.66 -10.56
CA LEU A 109 9.71 -0.48 -10.23
C LEU A 109 8.88 -0.81 -8.99
N ARG A 110 9.40 -0.52 -7.80
CA ARG A 110 9.51 0.79 -7.13
C ARG A 110 8.35 1.14 -6.20
N TYR A 111 7.26 0.36 -6.07
CA TYR A 111 6.55 0.38 -4.77
C TYR A 111 7.47 -0.23 -3.67
N ASP A 112 8.39 -1.09 -4.10
CA ASP A 112 9.49 -1.63 -3.32
C ASP A 112 10.72 -0.70 -3.17
N MET A 113 10.63 0.60 -3.50
CA MET A 113 11.78 1.50 -3.34
C MET A 113 12.34 1.47 -1.93
N LEU A 114 13.66 1.31 -1.93
CA LEU A 114 14.61 1.28 -0.84
C LEU A 114 14.56 2.59 -0.06
N ARG A 115 13.71 2.67 0.96
CA ARG A 115 14.05 3.51 2.10
C ARG A 115 15.20 2.82 2.84
N MET A 116 16.18 3.57 3.37
CA MET A 116 17.38 3.04 4.07
C MET A 116 17.09 1.96 5.12
N TRP A 117 15.88 1.91 5.67
CA TRP A 117 15.45 0.90 6.63
C TRP A 117 15.05 -0.47 6.03
N LYS A 118 15.05 -0.63 4.70
CA LYS A 118 14.77 -1.89 3.97
C LYS A 118 15.98 -2.82 3.81
N MET A 119 17.08 -2.49 4.45
CA MET A 119 18.27 -3.32 4.49
C MET A 119 18.28 -4.11 5.80
N SER A 120 18.22 -5.44 5.72
CA SER A 120 18.53 -6.30 6.87
C SER A 120 20.04 -6.49 6.93
N ARG A 121 20.63 -6.30 8.11
CA ARG A 121 22.07 -6.44 8.31
C ARG A 121 22.41 -7.92 8.34
N LYS A 122 22.94 -8.45 7.23
CA LYS A 122 23.39 -9.84 7.11
C LYS A 122 24.74 -10.06 7.82
N SER A 123 25.59 -9.03 7.81
CA SER A 123 26.88 -8.98 8.51
C SER A 123 27.28 -7.53 8.81
N ALA A 124 28.45 -7.30 9.42
CA ALA A 124 28.93 -5.95 9.72
C ALA A 124 28.97 -5.02 8.50
N GLU A 125 29.18 -5.56 7.30
CA GLU A 125 29.45 -4.84 6.05
C GLU A 125 28.43 -5.14 4.92
N GLN A 126 27.50 -6.08 5.12
CA GLN A 126 26.60 -6.56 4.06
C GLN A 126 25.12 -6.42 4.43
N TRP A 127 24.38 -5.81 3.51
CA TRP A 127 22.94 -5.58 3.59
C TRP A 127 22.21 -6.46 2.56
N GLU A 128 21.09 -7.08 2.96
CA GLU A 128 20.27 -7.91 2.06
C GLU A 128 18.80 -7.47 2.05
N VAL A 129 18.18 -7.56 0.87
CA VAL A 129 16.75 -7.28 0.67
C VAL A 129 15.97 -8.58 0.84
N LEU A 130 14.97 -8.59 1.73
CA LEU A 130 14.06 -9.73 1.88
C LEU A 130 13.12 -9.79 0.67
N VAL A 131 13.17 -10.88 -0.09
CA VAL A 131 12.39 -11.06 -1.32
C VAL A 131 11.41 -12.21 -1.15
N PHE A 132 10.11 -11.92 -1.17
CA PHE A 132 9.12 -12.97 -1.34
C PHE A 132 9.01 -13.32 -2.81
N ARG A 133 9.24 -14.61 -3.12
CA ARG A 133 8.95 -15.15 -4.43
C ARG A 133 7.71 -16.03 -4.31
N PRO A 134 6.67 -15.81 -5.12
CA PRO A 134 5.54 -16.74 -5.22
C PRO A 134 6.00 -17.99 -5.98
N ASP A 135 6.92 -18.76 -5.41
CA ASP A 135 7.44 -19.99 -6.01
C ASP A 135 6.38 -21.11 -6.00
N VAL A 136 5.36 -20.93 -5.14
CA VAL A 136 4.20 -21.80 -5.04
C VAL A 136 3.02 -21.01 -5.59
N ILE A 137 2.79 -21.09 -6.89
CA ILE A 137 1.43 -20.88 -7.43
C ILE A 137 0.65 -22.06 -6.87
N PRO A 138 -0.34 -21.89 -5.97
CA PRO A 138 -1.24 -22.98 -5.67
C PRO A 138 -1.92 -23.32 -7.00
N GLN A 139 -1.59 -24.47 -7.59
CA GLN A 139 -2.29 -25.01 -8.77
C GLN A 139 -3.71 -25.44 -8.44
N ALA A 140 -4.21 -25.10 -7.24
CA ALA A 140 -5.60 -25.29 -6.91
C ALA A 140 -6.43 -24.54 -7.96
N PRO A 141 -7.42 -25.20 -8.59
CA PRO A 141 -8.35 -24.50 -9.47
C PRO A 141 -8.85 -23.26 -8.75
N LEU A 142 -9.06 -22.16 -9.49
CA LEU A 142 -9.73 -20.95 -9.03
C LEU A 142 -11.11 -21.35 -8.47
N GLN A 143 -11.15 -21.85 -7.24
CA GLN A 143 -12.39 -22.17 -6.58
C GLN A 143 -13.02 -20.82 -6.29
N PRO A 144 -14.22 -20.53 -6.82
CA PRO A 144 -14.90 -19.25 -6.63
C PRO A 144 -15.30 -19.01 -5.17
N SER A 145 -15.12 -20.00 -4.28
CA SER A 145 -15.23 -19.82 -2.84
C SER A 145 -13.89 -19.34 -2.27
N GLY A 146 -13.62 -18.03 -2.42
CA GLY A 146 -12.80 -17.35 -1.43
C GLY A 146 -13.36 -17.62 -0.03
N PRO A 147 -12.56 -17.48 1.04
CA PRO A 147 -13.12 -17.52 2.39
C PRO A 147 -14.34 -16.58 2.45
N PRO A 148 -15.48 -17.03 3.02
CA PRO A 148 -16.69 -16.22 3.09
C PRO A 148 -16.34 -14.85 3.65
N GLU A 149 -16.92 -13.80 3.08
CA GLU A 149 -16.74 -12.44 3.58
C GLU A 149 -17.00 -12.46 5.10
N PRO A 150 -15.99 -12.14 5.92
CA PRO A 150 -16.16 -12.22 7.36
C PRO A 150 -17.33 -11.31 7.75
N PRO A 151 -18.17 -11.77 8.69
CA PRO A 151 -19.37 -11.02 9.07
C PRO A 151 -18.98 -9.60 9.50
N PRO A 152 -19.78 -8.59 9.15
CA PRO A 152 -19.50 -7.21 9.53
C PRO A 152 -19.36 -7.12 11.04
N ASP A 153 -18.29 -6.47 11.50
CA ASP A 153 -18.04 -6.26 12.92
C ASP A 153 -19.10 -5.30 13.47
N PRO A 154 -19.96 -5.74 14.42
CA PRO A 154 -21.00 -4.88 14.98
C PRO A 154 -20.42 -3.68 15.75
N THR A 155 -19.16 -3.75 16.18
CA THR A 155 -18.48 -2.65 16.89
C THR A 155 -17.91 -1.60 15.95
N HIS A 156 -17.53 -2.01 14.74
CA HIS A 156 -16.97 -1.15 13.70
C HIS A 156 -17.64 -1.42 12.34
N PRO A 157 -18.94 -1.10 12.18
CA PRO A 157 -19.73 -1.49 11.01
C PRO A 157 -19.24 -0.86 9.71
N ASP A 158 -18.51 0.25 9.81
CA ASP A 158 -18.00 1.01 8.68
C ASP A 158 -16.55 0.65 8.31
N ARG A 159 -15.92 -0.23 9.10
CA ARG A 159 -14.53 -0.66 8.91
C ARG A 159 -14.53 -1.93 8.08
N ARG A 160 -13.67 -1.97 7.05
CA ARG A 160 -13.44 -3.22 6.32
C ARG A 160 -12.84 -4.27 7.27
N PRO A 161 -13.27 -5.54 7.22
CA PRO A 161 -12.71 -6.58 8.07
C PRO A 161 -11.24 -6.87 7.75
N LEU A 162 -10.50 -7.38 8.74
CA LEU A 162 -9.11 -7.81 8.56
C LEU A 162 -9.03 -8.97 7.56
N MET A 163 -8.13 -8.85 6.59
CA MET A 163 -7.97 -9.82 5.52
C MET A 163 -6.59 -10.51 5.64
N LEU A 164 -6.55 -11.69 6.27
CA LEU A 164 -5.28 -12.41 6.49
C LEU A 164 -4.60 -12.86 5.18
N ASN A 165 -5.37 -13.00 4.11
CA ASN A 165 -4.92 -13.29 2.75
C ASN A 165 -4.81 -12.03 1.88
N ILE A 166 -4.61 -10.85 2.48
CA ILE A 166 -4.51 -9.58 1.76
C ILE A 166 -3.42 -9.61 0.69
N TRP A 167 -2.22 -10.06 1.06
CA TRP A 167 -1.07 -10.09 0.17
C TRP A 167 -1.26 -10.94 -1.09
N PRO A 168 -1.64 -12.23 -1.01
CA PRO A 168 -1.93 -13.01 -2.21
C PRO A 168 -3.10 -12.43 -3.01
N THR A 169 -3.98 -11.64 -2.41
CA THR A 169 -5.09 -10.97 -3.11
C THR A 169 -4.61 -9.74 -3.91
N ILE A 170 -3.78 -8.87 -3.31
CA ILE A 170 -3.37 -7.60 -3.94
C ILE A 170 -2.11 -7.71 -4.81
N LEU A 171 -1.28 -8.76 -4.61
CA LEU A 171 -0.02 -8.93 -5.33
C LEU A 171 -0.14 -9.81 -6.58
N MET A 172 -1.11 -10.71 -6.61
CA MET A 172 -1.27 -11.63 -7.74
C MET A 172 -1.65 -10.84 -8.99
N PRO A 173 -1.00 -11.10 -10.14
CA PRO A 173 -1.35 -10.42 -11.37
C PRO A 173 -2.83 -10.64 -11.70
N LEU A 174 -3.49 -9.55 -12.08
CA LEU A 174 -4.92 -9.50 -12.37
C LEU A 174 -5.33 -10.34 -13.59
N VAL A 175 -4.35 -10.89 -14.32
CA VAL A 175 -4.54 -11.50 -15.63
C VAL A 175 -3.93 -12.90 -15.67
N GLY A 176 -4.78 -13.89 -16.02
CA GLY A 176 -4.39 -15.22 -16.54
C GLY A 176 -3.37 -16.03 -15.73
N ASN A 177 -2.67 -16.92 -16.44
CA ASN A 177 -1.53 -17.68 -15.93
C ASN A 177 -0.25 -16.89 -16.18
N PRO A 178 0.32 -16.20 -15.18
CA PRO A 178 1.49 -15.35 -15.38
C PRO A 178 2.72 -16.19 -15.78
N THR A 179 3.53 -15.68 -16.70
CA THR A 179 4.79 -16.34 -17.07
C THR A 179 5.79 -16.25 -15.92
N ARG A 180 6.72 -17.22 -15.85
CA ARG A 180 7.81 -17.21 -14.85
C ARG A 180 8.65 -15.93 -14.92
N ASN A 181 8.81 -15.36 -16.12
CA ASN A 181 9.52 -14.09 -16.30
C ASN A 181 8.75 -12.93 -15.66
N LEU A 182 7.44 -12.82 -15.93
CA LEU A 182 6.57 -11.81 -15.32
C LEU A 182 6.58 -11.90 -13.79
N LEU A 183 6.45 -13.11 -13.23
CA LEU A 183 6.57 -13.33 -11.77
C LEU A 183 7.94 -12.95 -11.23
N GLY A 184 8.99 -13.15 -12.04
CA GLY A 184 10.36 -12.77 -11.73
C GLY A 184 10.56 -11.25 -11.62
N GLN A 185 9.84 -10.47 -12.43
CA GLN A 185 9.89 -9.01 -12.45
C GLN A 185 8.92 -8.39 -11.43
N MET A 186 7.77 -9.01 -11.19
CA MET A 186 6.74 -8.54 -10.25
C MET A 186 6.93 -9.09 -8.83
N LYS A 187 8.16 -9.30 -8.37
CA LYS A 187 8.40 -9.79 -7.00
C LYS A 187 7.84 -8.81 -5.95
N HIS A 188 7.57 -9.32 -4.77
CA HIS A 188 7.22 -8.51 -3.62
C HIS A 188 8.35 -8.59 -2.61
N HIS A 189 8.92 -7.45 -2.25
CA HIS A 189 9.87 -7.36 -1.17
C HIS A 189 9.11 -7.07 0.12
N CYS A 190 9.36 -7.90 1.14
CA CYS A 190 8.67 -7.71 2.40
C CYS A 190 9.15 -6.42 3.07
N THR A 191 8.20 -5.65 3.58
CA THR A 191 8.42 -4.36 4.22
C THR A 191 7.75 -4.30 5.59
N ARG A 192 7.91 -3.18 6.32
CA ARG A 192 7.13 -2.94 7.55
C ARG A 192 5.65 -2.71 7.28
N LEU A 193 5.27 -2.35 6.05
CA LEU A 193 3.87 -2.22 5.68
C LEU A 193 3.16 -3.58 5.78
N ASP A 194 3.88 -4.68 5.56
CA ASP A 194 3.37 -6.05 5.66
C ASP A 194 2.85 -6.39 7.03
N ASP A 195 3.61 -6.02 8.06
CA ASP A 195 3.17 -6.19 9.44
C ASP A 195 2.01 -5.24 9.75
N MET A 196 2.03 -4.01 9.19
CA MET A 196 0.97 -3.02 9.41
C MET A 196 -0.37 -3.45 8.80
N LEU A 197 -0.39 -4.05 7.61
CA LEU A 197 -1.64 -4.53 6.99
C LEU A 197 -2.29 -5.69 7.76
N LEU A 198 -1.55 -6.32 8.68
CA LEU A 198 -2.02 -7.45 9.50
C LEU A 198 -2.38 -7.04 10.93
N LEU A 199 -2.38 -5.74 11.23
CA LEU A 199 -2.75 -5.23 12.56
C LEU A 199 -4.21 -5.57 12.90
N THR A 200 -4.39 -6.13 14.08
CA THR A 200 -5.70 -6.48 14.66
C THR A 200 -6.31 -5.28 15.38
N ASP A 201 -7.63 -5.29 15.52
CA ASP A 201 -8.37 -4.25 16.24
C ASP A 201 -7.93 -4.19 17.71
N GLU A 202 -7.72 -5.35 18.35
CA GLU A 202 -7.26 -5.46 19.74
C GLU A 202 -5.85 -4.90 19.95
N GLU A 203 -4.94 -5.18 19.01
CA GLU A 203 -3.56 -4.67 19.08
C GLU A 203 -3.55 -3.15 19.02
N VAL A 204 -4.27 -2.56 18.07
CA VAL A 204 -4.31 -1.11 17.89
C VAL A 204 -5.06 -0.43 19.03
N ALA A 205 -6.15 -1.04 19.53
CA ALA A 205 -6.89 -0.54 20.69
C ALA A 205 -6.01 -0.44 21.95
N GLY A 206 -5.04 -1.34 22.10
CA GLY A 206 -4.08 -1.34 23.20
C GLY A 206 -3.00 -0.25 23.11
N TRP A 207 -2.88 0.47 21.99
CA TRP A 207 -1.83 1.48 21.83
C TRP A 207 -2.17 2.79 22.54
N PRO A 208 -1.18 3.47 23.14
CA PRO A 208 -1.40 4.82 23.67
C PRO A 208 -1.65 5.80 22.53
N VAL A 209 -2.49 6.82 22.76
CA VAL A 209 -2.85 7.84 21.74
C VAL A 209 -1.65 8.49 21.08
N THR A 210 -0.58 8.78 21.84
CA THR A 210 0.67 9.34 21.29
C THR A 210 1.35 8.35 20.33
N GLY A 211 1.39 7.06 20.69
CA GLY A 211 1.96 6.03 19.83
C GLY A 211 1.15 5.82 18.55
N LEU A 212 -0.18 5.88 18.67
CA LEU A 212 -1.10 5.80 17.55
C LEU A 212 -0.95 7.00 16.60
N LEU A 213 -0.83 8.22 17.13
CA LEU A 213 -0.57 9.44 16.34
C LEU A 213 0.71 9.32 15.50
N VAL A 214 1.81 8.89 16.12
CA VAL A 214 3.11 8.75 15.44
C VAL A 214 3.02 7.71 14.32
N ARG A 215 2.45 6.53 14.62
CA ARG A 215 2.31 5.45 13.62
C ARG A 215 1.39 5.85 12.48
N LEU A 216 0.25 6.48 12.80
CA LEU A 216 -0.69 6.98 11.81
C LEU A 216 -0.05 8.04 10.90
N SER A 217 0.77 8.95 11.46
CA SER A 217 1.52 9.93 10.68
C SER A 217 2.44 9.26 9.65
N MET A 218 3.15 8.20 10.06
CA MET A 218 4.02 7.44 9.17
C MET A 218 3.21 6.71 8.09
N VAL A 219 2.10 6.08 8.47
CA VAL A 219 1.19 5.38 7.56
C VAL A 219 0.62 6.32 6.49
N LEU A 220 0.17 7.51 6.87
CA LEU A 220 -0.35 8.51 5.93
C LEU A 220 0.73 9.01 4.96
N LEU A 221 1.96 9.20 5.45
CA LEU A 221 3.10 9.59 4.60
C LEU A 221 3.46 8.50 3.58
N GLU A 222 3.46 7.23 3.99
CA GLU A 222 3.72 6.10 3.10
C GLU A 222 2.61 5.93 2.07
N TRP A 223 1.35 6.13 2.46
CA TRP A 223 0.22 6.13 1.52
C TRP A 223 0.36 7.24 0.47
N GLN A 224 0.65 8.48 0.90
CA GLN A 224 0.92 9.61 -0.01
C GLN A 224 2.06 9.33 -0.99
N ALA A 225 3.14 8.71 -0.50
CA ALA A 225 4.27 8.33 -1.34
C ALA A 225 3.87 7.31 -2.41
N LEU A 226 2.99 6.37 -2.06
CA LEU A 226 2.48 5.37 -2.98
C LEU A 226 1.58 5.97 -4.06
N VAL A 227 0.64 6.86 -3.70
CA VAL A 227 -0.21 7.59 -4.66
C VAL A 227 0.64 8.34 -5.68
N ARG A 228 1.61 9.13 -5.20
CA ARG A 228 2.52 9.89 -6.08
C ARG A 228 3.33 9.00 -7.01
N ASN A 229 3.72 7.81 -6.53
CA ASN A 229 4.44 6.84 -7.37
C ASN A 229 3.55 6.32 -8.49
N ASN A 230 2.29 6.00 -8.19
CA ASN A 230 1.30 5.59 -9.19
C ASN A 230 1.08 6.69 -10.24
N GLU A 231 0.92 7.94 -9.81
CA GLU A 231 0.81 9.10 -10.72
C GLU A 231 2.03 9.20 -11.65
N MET A 232 3.25 9.17 -11.07
CA MET A 232 4.50 9.23 -11.85
C MET A 232 4.61 8.07 -12.86
N MET A 233 4.21 6.86 -12.48
CA MET A 233 4.21 5.72 -13.39
C MET A 233 3.20 5.87 -14.53
N SER A 234 2.01 6.40 -14.23
CA SER A 234 0.99 6.71 -15.23
C SER A 234 1.51 7.77 -16.22
N ASP A 235 2.17 8.81 -15.73
CA ASP A 235 2.77 9.86 -16.56
C ASP A 235 3.89 9.30 -17.46
N LEU A 236 4.73 8.41 -16.93
CA LEU A 236 5.79 7.73 -17.71
C LEU A 236 5.22 6.82 -18.79
N GLN A 237 4.09 6.15 -18.52
CA GLN A 237 3.38 5.34 -19.50
C GLN A 237 2.85 6.20 -20.65
N ALA A 238 2.34 7.40 -20.35
CA ALA A 238 1.81 8.34 -21.33
C ALA A 238 2.91 9.03 -22.18
N ASN A 239 4.03 9.43 -21.57
CA ASN A 239 5.06 10.27 -22.20
C ASN A 239 6.22 9.50 -22.85
N ASN A 240 6.04 8.22 -23.16
CA ASN A 240 7.03 7.40 -23.86
C ASN A 240 8.44 7.46 -23.21
N TRP A 241 8.58 6.83 -22.03
CA TRP A 241 9.75 6.80 -21.12
C TRP A 241 11.17 6.77 -21.74
N GLU A 242 11.36 6.30 -22.98
CA GLU A 242 12.65 6.27 -23.70
C GLU A 242 13.26 7.67 -23.89
N GLU A 243 12.44 8.72 -23.97
CA GLU A 243 12.90 10.11 -24.10
C GLU A 243 13.32 10.74 -22.76
N MET A 244 13.01 10.08 -21.62
CA MET A 244 13.22 10.60 -20.27
C MET A 244 14.38 9.93 -19.51
N VAL A 245 15.14 9.04 -20.14
CA VAL A 245 16.43 8.58 -19.60
C VAL A 245 17.51 9.52 -20.13
N PRO A 246 17.90 10.61 -19.43
CA PRO A 246 19.13 11.30 -19.78
C PRO A 246 20.28 10.30 -19.65
N ALA A 247 21.15 10.26 -20.66
CA ALA A 247 22.31 9.37 -20.77
C ALA A 247 23.26 9.35 -19.54
N ALA A 248 23.05 10.22 -18.55
CA ALA A 248 23.78 10.27 -17.29
C ALA A 248 23.28 9.26 -16.23
N ALA A 249 22.10 8.65 -16.39
CA ALA A 249 21.54 7.76 -15.36
C ALA A 249 22.01 6.30 -15.45
N GLU A 250 22.72 5.91 -16.51
CA GLU A 250 23.25 4.54 -16.67
C GLU A 250 24.51 4.26 -15.84
N ASN A 251 25.18 5.25 -15.23
CA ASN A 251 26.50 5.05 -14.60
C ASN A 251 26.74 5.72 -13.22
N ALA A 252 25.73 6.25 -12.54
CA ALA A 252 25.96 7.08 -11.33
C ALA A 252 25.88 6.35 -9.96
N TYR A 253 25.86 5.01 -9.90
CA TYR A 253 25.93 4.28 -8.63
C TYR A 253 26.78 3.01 -8.74
N ILE A 254 28.04 3.18 -9.17
CA ILE A 254 29.13 2.33 -8.71
C ILE A 254 29.83 3.13 -7.61
N GLY A 255 29.63 2.69 -6.36
CA GLY A 255 30.43 2.97 -5.16
C GLY A 255 30.96 4.39 -4.92
N ASP A 256 30.44 5.05 -3.89
CA ASP A 256 31.23 5.66 -2.80
C ASP A 256 30.39 5.71 -1.51
#